data_AF-A0A1B9NL60-F1
#
_entry.id   AF-A0A1B9NL60-F1
#
_cell.length_a   1.000
_cell.length_b   1.000
_cell.length_c   1.000
_cell.angle_alpha   90.00
_cell.angle_beta   90.00
_cell.angle_gamma   90.00
#
_symmetry.space_group_name_H-M   'P 1'
#
loop_
_entity.id
_entity.type
_entity.pdbx_description
1 polymer ?
#
loop_
_entity_poly.entity_id
_entity_poly.type
_entity_poly.pdbx_seq_one_letter_code
_entity_poly.pdbx_strand_id
1 'polypeptide(L)' 'MKEYSWVWVFKKDGVSTVSAVFSSLENADNWIKFNKLTGMLTKMPIDIGGYDWCIENNEPMLEHYHYQKGVR' A
#
# COMPACT_ATOMS: atom_id res chain seq x y z
N MET A 1 16.68 10.54 12.91
CA MET A 1 15.93 10.18 11.69
C MET A 1 14.49 10.58 11.93
N LYS A 2 13.78 11.15 10.94
CA LYS A 2 12.33 11.36 11.08
C LYS A 2 11.67 9.98 11.20
N GLU A 3 10.90 9.77 12.26
CA GLU A 3 10.06 8.58 12.36
C GLU A 3 8.75 8.86 11.64
N TYR A 4 8.45 8.07 10.63
CA TYR A 4 7.18 8.09 9.95
C TYR A 4 6.28 7.02 10.54
N SER A 5 5.02 7.37 10.80
CA SER A 5 3.96 6.36 10.89
C SER A 5 3.60 5.91 9.47
N TRP A 6 3.16 4.66 9.33
CA TRP A 6 2.91 4.06 8.02
C TRP A 6 1.53 3.43 7.94
N VAL A 7 0.95 3.45 6.75
CA VAL A 7 -0.26 2.70 6.42
C VAL A 7 -0.05 1.90 5.13
N TRP A 8 -0.89 0.91 4.94
CA TRP A 8 -0.96 0.11 3.73
C TRP A 8 -2.23 0.45 2.98
N VAL A 9 -2.08 0.99 1.77
CA VAL A 9 -3.19 1.46 0.94
C VAL A 9 -3.40 0.46 -0.19
N PHE A 10 -4.58 -0.16 -0.24
CA PHE A 10 -4.96 -1.07 -1.32
C PHE A 10 -5.82 -0.36 -2.35
N LYS A 11 -5.42 -0.43 -3.61
CA LYS A 11 -6.21 -0.03 -4.77
C LYS A 11 -6.53 -1.26 -5.61
N LYS A 12 -7.81 -1.63 -5.68
CA LYS A 12 -8.29 -2.71 -6.54
C LYS A 12 -8.20 -2.31 -8.02
N ASP A 13 -7.85 -3.26 -8.88
CA ASP A 13 -7.89 -3.06 -10.33
C ASP A 13 -9.32 -2.79 -10.83
N GLY A 14 -9.41 -1.88 -11.80
CA GLY A 14 -10.67 -1.42 -12.41
C GLY A 14 -11.47 -0.43 -11.57
N VAL A 15 -10.96 0.01 -10.42
CA VAL A 15 -11.61 1.00 -9.55
C VAL A 15 -10.80 2.30 -9.56
N SER A 16 -11.49 3.44 -9.63
CA SER A 16 -10.88 4.78 -9.64
C SER A 16 -10.44 5.27 -8.26
N THR A 17 -10.97 4.68 -7.19
CA THR A 17 -10.72 5.05 -5.80
C THR A 17 -9.91 4.00 -5.05
N VAL A 18 -9.32 4.40 -3.93
CA VAL A 18 -8.73 3.48 -2.94
C VAL A 18 -9.83 2.59 -2.38
N SER A 19 -9.53 1.30 -2.23
CA SER A 19 -10.48 0.30 -1.75
C SER A 19 -10.40 0.07 -0.25
N ALA A 20 -9.20 0.15 0.34
CA ALA A 20 -9.00 0.01 1.78
C ALA A 20 -7.65 0.60 2.24
N VAL A 21 -7.55 0.93 3.53
CA VAL A 21 -6.33 1.38 4.20
C VAL A 21 -6.15 0.58 5.49
N PHE A 22 -4.94 0.10 5.76
CA PHE A 22 -4.63 -0.75 6.92
C PHE A 22 -3.43 -0.23 7.70
N SER A 23 -3.43 -0.49 9.01
CA SER A 23 -2.30 -0.16 9.89
C SER A 23 -1.15 -1.18 9.85
N SER A 24 -1.37 -2.37 9.28
CA SER A 24 -0.36 -3.42 9.17
C SER A 24 -0.47 -4.20 7.86
N LEU A 25 0.66 -4.76 7.41
CA LEU A 25 0.73 -5.59 6.21
C LEU A 25 -0.12 -6.86 6.38
N GLU A 26 -0.08 -7.47 7.57
CA GLU A 26 -0.82 -8.69 7.88
C GLU A 26 -2.35 -8.49 7.74
N ASN A 27 -2.88 -7.37 8.26
CA ASN A 27 -4.30 -7.06 8.12
C ASN A 27 -4.70 -6.84 6.66
N ALA A 28 -3.85 -6.16 5.89
CA ALA A 28 -4.06 -5.99 4.46
C ALA A 28 -4.02 -7.33 3.71
N ASP A 29 -3.00 -8.15 3.95
CA ASP A 29 -2.81 -9.47 3.35
C ASP A 29 -4.01 -10.38 3.61
N ASN A 30 -4.45 -10.47 4.87
CA ASN A 30 -5.58 -11.29 5.28
C ASN A 30 -6.88 -10.85 4.60
N TRP A 31 -7.13 -9.54 4.54
CA TRP A 31 -8.33 -9.00 3.89
C TRP A 31 -8.30 -9.23 2.37
N ILE A 32 -7.17 -8.99 1.71
CA ILE A 32 -7.03 -9.18 0.25
C ILE A 32 -7.19 -10.67 -0.12
N LYS A 33 -6.57 -11.58 0.65
CA LYS A 33 -6.70 -13.03 0.48
C LYS A 33 -8.13 -13.51 0.66
N PHE A 34 -8.77 -13.10 1.76
CA PHE A 34 -10.15 -13.48 2.08
C PHE A 34 -11.12 -13.06 0.96
N ASN A 35 -10.97 -11.83 0.45
CA ASN A 35 -11.83 -11.28 -0.60
C ASN A 35 -11.40 -11.67 -2.03
N LYS A 36 -10.28 -12.39 -2.20
CA LYS A 36 -9.73 -12.81 -3.50
C LYS A 36 -9.54 -11.66 -4.49
N LEU A 37 -9.00 -10.53 -4.01
CA LEU A 37 -8.91 -9.30 -4.81
C LEU A 37 -7.67 -9.28 -5.70
N THR A 38 -7.80 -8.60 -6.84
CA THR A 38 -6.67 -8.24 -7.73
C THR A 38 -6.45 -6.74 -7.63
N GLY A 39 -5.20 -6.32 -7.47
CA GLY A 39 -4.83 -4.92 -7.33
C GLY A 39 -3.42 -4.73 -6.81
N MET A 40 -3.15 -3.53 -6.30
CA MET A 40 -1.85 -3.15 -5.74
C MET A 40 -2.01 -2.67 -4.30
N LEU A 41 -1.16 -3.18 -3.42
CA LEU A 41 -1.02 -2.73 -2.04
C LEU A 41 0.26 -1.90 -1.95
N THR A 42 0.19 -0.67 -1.48
CA THR A 42 1.35 0.22 -1.35
C THR A 42 1.51 0.69 0.09
N LYS A 43 2.74 0.65 0.61
CA LYS A 43 3.09 1.21 1.91
C LYS A 43 3.28 2.71 1.77
N MET A 44 2.46 3.48 2.46
CA MET A 44 2.43 4.94 2.40
C MET A 44 2.84 5.54 3.75
N PRO A 45 3.74 6.54 3.78
CA PRO A 45 4.03 7.27 5.00
C PRO A 45 2.89 8.24 5.33
N ILE A 46 2.63 8.45 6.62
CA ILE A 46 1.66 9.43 7.12
C ILE A 46 2.31 10.82 7.19
N ASP A 47 1.52 11.87 6.93
CA ASP A 47 1.91 13.28 6.98
C ASP A 47 3.02 13.71 6.00
N ILE A 48 3.37 12.86 5.04
CA ILE A 48 4.25 13.19 3.92
C ILE A 48 3.75 12.50 2.65
N GLY A 49 3.79 13.22 1.53
CA GLY A 49 3.47 12.64 0.23
C GLY A 49 4.44 11.51 -0.11
N GLY A 50 3.94 10.42 -0.69
CA GLY A 50 4.78 9.32 -1.17
C GLY A 50 5.89 9.78 -2.13
N TYR A 51 5.56 10.78 -2.96
CA TYR A 51 6.50 11.43 -3.87
C TYR A 51 7.65 12.13 -3.13
N ASP A 52 7.32 12.98 -2.15
CA ASP A 52 8.31 13.72 -1.37
C ASP A 52 9.21 12.75 -0.59
N TRP A 53 8.63 11.70 -0.01
CA TRP A 53 9.40 10.66 0.69
C TRP A 53 10.41 9.97 -0.24
N CYS A 54 10.01 9.60 -1.46
CA CYS A 54 10.92 9.01 -2.43
C CYS A 54 12.10 9.93 -2.76
N ILE A 55 11.85 11.23 -2.96
CA ILE A 55 12.91 12.22 -3.20
C ILE A 55 13.83 12.34 -2.00
N GLU A 56 13.28 12.50 -0.79
CA GLU A 56 14.06 12.65 0.45
C GLU A 56 14.99 11.45 0.70
N ASN A 57 14.58 10.24 0.32
CA ASN A 57 15.29 9.00 0.58
C ASN A 57 16.06 8.46 -0.64
N ASN A 58 16.02 9.16 -1.78
CA ASN A 58 16.59 8.71 -3.06
C ASN A 58 16.09 7.31 -3.47
N GLU A 59 14.82 7.05 -3.21
CA GLU A 59 14.14 5.80 -3.56
C GLU A 59 13.31 6.00 -4.84
N PRO A 60 13.34 5.07 -5.80
CA PRO A 60 12.61 5.21 -7.05
C PRO A 60 11.10 5.04 -6.87
N MET A 61 10.68 4.30 -5.84
CA MET A 61 9.28 4.01 -5.56
C MET A 61 9.08 3.53 -4.12
N LEU A 62 7.83 3.60 -3.66
CA LEU A 62 7.43 3.05 -2.37
C LEU A 62 7.35 1.52 -2.43
N GLU A 63 7.51 0.88 -1.27
CA GLU A 63 7.24 -0.55 -1.11
C GLU A 63 5.79 -0.86 -1.52
N HIS A 64 5.63 -1.86 -2.39
CA HIS A 64 4.32 -2.26 -2.89
C HIS A 64 4.31 -3.74 -3.28
N TYR A 65 3.12 -4.31 -3.31
CA TYR A 65 2.87 -5.69 -3.70
C TYR A 65 1.69 -5.76 -4.67
N HIS A 66 1.84 -6.58 -5.70
CA HIS A 66 0.76 -6.89 -6.61
C HIS A 66 0.00 -8.12 -6.12
N TYR A 67 -1.31 -8.10 -6.26
CA TYR A 67 -2.15 -9.25 -5.95
C TYR A 67 -2.91 -9.69 -7.18
N GLN A 68 -2.98 -11.00 -7.39
CA GLN A 68 -3.89 -11.63 -8.33
C GLN A 68 -4.79 -12.61 -7.60
N LYS A 69 -6.11 -12.34 -7.61
CA LYS A 69 -7.13 -13.16 -6.95
C LYS A 69 -6.79 -13.51 -5.49
N GLY A 70 -6.24 -12.54 -4.75
CA GLY A 70 -5.85 -12.68 -3.35
C GLY A 70 -4.45 -13.25 -3.11
N VAL A 71 -3.69 -13.60 -4.16
CA VAL A 71 -2.32 -14.11 -4.03
C VAL A 71 -1.33 -13.00 -4.36
N ARG A 72 -0.37 -12.80 -3.46
CA ARG A 72 0.71 -11.81 -3.57
C ARG A 72 1.84 -12.30 -4.46
#